data_AF-F8QD77-F1
#
_entry.id   AF-F8QD77-F1
#
_cell.length_a   1.000
_cell.length_b   1.000
_cell.length_c   1.000
_cell.angle_alpha   90.00
_cell.angle_beta   90.00
_cell.angle_gamma   90.00
#
_symmetry.space_group_name_H-M   'P 1'
#
loop_
_entity.id
_entity.type
_entity.pdbx_description
1 polymer ?
#
loop_
_entity_poly.entity_id
_entity_poly.type
_entity_poly.pdbx_seq_one_letter_code
_entity_poly.pdbx_strand_id
1 'polypeptide(L)'
;MPCCTTCKSPAANPSVEKKFNKKVEVVADPGASEGDRAQFAEWWIKLQIWVKANWDAFANDFEVATAVLSQLKGPVVGQYAQVRLQECYTAGVWPTWDDLKKEIEKYFKPQAERDWACQQMCSFKQGNMRTDDYVTRFLALSIQGGLGNEHAVELLERNVNPRIAEQIYLQDTRNKNLALAAEEVQ
;
A
#
# COMPACT_ATOMS: atom_id res chain seq x y z
N MET A 1 -55.53 -10.00 46.08
CA MET A 1 -55.02 -11.20 45.36
C MET A 1 -55.33 -11.03 43.87
N PRO A 2 -54.42 -11.48 42.99
CA PRO A 2 -53.65 -10.64 42.04
C PRO A 2 -54.11 -10.84 40.57
N CYS A 3 -53.71 -10.05 39.58
CA CYS A 3 -52.42 -10.24 38.89
C CYS A 3 -52.06 -9.03 38.00
N CYS A 4 -50.89 -8.44 38.25
CA CYS A 4 -50.19 -7.56 37.32
C CYS A 4 -49.61 -8.41 36.17
N THR A 5 -50.06 -8.17 34.93
CA THR A 5 -49.41 -8.76 33.76
C THR A 5 -48.10 -8.03 33.51
N THR A 6 -47.00 -8.70 33.82
CA THR A 6 -45.63 -8.23 33.57
C THR A 6 -45.32 -8.37 32.08
N CYS A 7 -45.06 -7.27 31.38
CA CYS A 7 -44.41 -7.32 30.07
C CYS A 7 -42.97 -7.83 30.25
N LYS A 8 -42.71 -9.08 29.88
CA LYS A 8 -41.34 -9.60 29.76
C LYS A 8 -40.71 -9.04 28.48
N SER A 9 -39.65 -8.24 28.61
CA SER A 9 -38.71 -8.00 27.51
C SER A 9 -38.05 -9.30 27.06
N PRO A 10 -37.73 -9.47 25.77
CA PRO A 10 -36.91 -10.59 25.33
C PRO A 10 -35.52 -10.45 25.93
N ALA A 11 -35.04 -11.50 26.58
CA ALA A 11 -33.67 -11.58 27.08
C ALA A 11 -32.70 -11.42 25.91
N ALA A 12 -31.76 -10.49 26.03
CA ALA A 12 -30.63 -10.37 25.13
C ALA A 12 -29.82 -11.68 25.20
N ASN A 13 -29.66 -12.35 24.06
CA ASN A 13 -28.69 -13.43 23.94
C ASN A 13 -27.29 -12.86 24.24
N PRO A 14 -26.48 -13.50 25.10
CA PRO A 14 -25.09 -13.10 25.25
C PRO A 14 -24.39 -13.41 23.92
N SER A 15 -24.05 -12.35 23.18
CA SER A 15 -23.16 -12.45 22.02
C SER A 15 -21.86 -13.06 22.52
N VAL A 16 -21.61 -14.30 22.12
CA VAL A 16 -20.36 -15.00 22.43
C VAL A 16 -19.26 -14.24 21.72
N GLU A 17 -18.49 -13.44 22.46
CA GLU A 17 -17.19 -12.94 22.03
C GLU A 17 -16.34 -14.16 21.64
N LYS A 18 -16.26 -14.43 20.34
CA LYS A 18 -15.30 -15.39 19.80
C LYS A 18 -13.92 -14.81 20.05
N LYS A 19 -13.26 -15.30 21.10
CA LYS A 19 -11.85 -15.04 21.35
C LYS A 19 -11.05 -15.57 20.16
N PHE A 20 -10.44 -14.66 19.40
CA PHE A 20 -9.53 -14.96 18.29
C PHE A 20 -8.22 -15.54 18.85
N ASN A 21 -8.24 -16.82 19.19
CA ASN A 21 -7.08 -17.55 19.72
C ASN A 21 -6.34 -18.30 18.62
N LYS A 22 -5.87 -17.62 17.58
CA LYS A 22 -4.87 -18.20 16.68
C LYS A 22 -3.76 -17.20 16.41
N LYS A 23 -2.72 -17.32 17.23
CA LYS A 23 -1.51 -16.51 17.17
C LYS A 23 -0.59 -17.08 16.10
N VAL A 24 -0.42 -16.34 15.00
CA VAL A 24 0.81 -16.37 14.21
C VAL A 24 1.30 -14.92 14.06
N GLU A 25 1.94 -14.41 15.13
CA GLU A 25 2.65 -13.13 15.12
C GLU A 25 4.00 -13.31 14.38
N VAL A 26 3.99 -13.37 13.05
CA VAL A 26 5.24 -13.21 12.27
C VAL A 26 5.49 -11.73 11.97
N VAL A 27 4.43 -10.93 11.87
CA VAL A 27 4.49 -9.48 11.64
C VAL A 27 3.53 -8.81 12.61
N ALA A 28 4.03 -7.83 13.37
CA ALA A 28 3.22 -7.05 14.30
C ALA A 28 2.15 -6.23 13.55
N ASP A 29 1.00 -6.03 14.19
CA ASP A 29 -0.04 -5.13 13.70
C ASP A 29 0.58 -3.75 13.40
N PRO A 30 0.41 -3.20 12.17
CA PRO A 30 0.96 -1.89 11.81
C PRO A 30 0.37 -0.72 12.63
N GLY A 31 -0.70 -0.95 13.39
CA GLY A 31 -1.36 0.07 14.20
C GLY A 31 -2.29 0.97 13.39
N ALA A 32 -2.75 2.07 13.98
CA ALA A 32 -3.67 3.00 13.35
C ALA A 32 -2.95 4.04 12.45
N SER A 33 -3.55 4.41 11.32
CA SER A 33 -3.08 5.55 10.51
C SER A 33 -3.46 6.89 11.17
N GLU A 34 -2.50 7.77 11.45
CA GLU A 34 -2.76 9.05 12.15
C GLU A 34 -2.84 10.29 11.24
N GLY A 35 -2.91 10.10 9.92
CA GLY A 35 -3.53 11.09 9.03
C GLY A 35 -2.62 12.03 8.24
N ASP A 36 -1.30 11.82 8.21
CA ASP A 36 -0.42 12.44 7.19
C ASP A 36 -0.15 11.50 6.01
N ARG A 37 0.07 12.08 4.81
CA ARG A 37 0.15 11.37 3.52
C ARG A 37 1.37 10.44 3.42
N ALA A 38 2.53 10.90 3.87
CA ALA A 38 3.76 10.08 3.88
C ALA A 38 3.63 8.91 4.88
N GLN A 39 2.97 9.15 6.01
CA GLN A 39 2.69 8.10 7.00
C GLN A 39 1.70 7.06 6.47
N PHE A 40 0.74 7.47 5.63
CA PHE A 40 -0.18 6.53 4.99
C PHE A 40 0.55 5.58 4.03
N ALA A 41 1.50 6.06 3.21
CA ALA A 41 2.24 5.21 2.29
C ALA A 41 3.06 4.13 3.02
N GLU A 42 3.81 4.53 4.07
CA GLU A 42 4.59 3.59 4.89
C GLU A 42 3.69 2.61 5.65
N TRP A 43 2.63 3.12 6.27
CA TRP A 43 1.66 2.31 7.00
C TRP A 43 0.92 1.33 6.08
N TRP A 44 0.50 1.77 4.89
CA TRP A 44 -0.22 0.95 3.93
C TRP A 44 0.61 -0.23 3.45
N ILE A 45 1.92 -0.04 3.23
CA ILE A 45 2.83 -1.14 2.90
C ILE A 45 2.91 -2.14 4.07
N LYS A 46 3.06 -1.66 5.30
CA LYS A 46 3.12 -2.52 6.49
C LYS A 46 1.81 -3.32 6.66
N LEU A 47 0.66 -2.70 6.41
CA LEU A 47 -0.63 -3.37 6.43
C LEU A 47 -0.75 -4.46 5.38
N GLN A 48 -0.36 -4.18 4.13
CA GLN A 48 -0.41 -5.19 3.08
C GLN A 48 0.47 -6.40 3.40
N ILE A 49 1.65 -6.18 3.98
CA ILE A 49 2.52 -7.25 4.46
C ILE A 49 1.85 -8.02 5.59
N TRP A 50 1.26 -7.31 6.56
CA TRP A 50 0.55 -7.92 7.68
C TRP A 50 -0.63 -8.79 7.23
N VAL A 51 -1.49 -8.31 6.34
CA VAL A 51 -2.63 -9.09 5.80
C VAL A 51 -2.12 -10.34 5.10
N LYS A 52 -1.08 -10.24 4.27
CA LYS A 52 -0.51 -11.40 3.58
C LYS A 52 0.14 -12.40 4.54
N ALA A 53 0.87 -11.93 5.54
CA ALA A 53 1.51 -12.78 6.53
C ALA A 53 0.49 -13.51 7.43
N ASN A 54 -0.68 -12.91 7.63
CA ASN A 54 -1.77 -13.46 8.45
C ASN A 54 -2.89 -14.08 7.61
N TRP A 55 -2.70 -14.29 6.30
CA TRP A 55 -3.77 -14.69 5.39
C TRP A 55 -4.54 -15.92 5.86
N ASP A 56 -3.82 -16.97 6.28
CA ASP A 56 -4.40 -18.24 6.75
C ASP A 56 -5.15 -18.13 8.09
N ALA A 57 -5.02 -17.00 8.80
CA ALA A 57 -5.76 -16.75 10.04
C ALA A 57 -7.17 -16.19 9.77
N PHE A 58 -7.42 -15.61 8.59
CA PHE A 58 -8.73 -15.09 8.20
C PHE A 58 -9.58 -16.19 7.57
N ALA A 59 -10.78 -16.40 8.10
CA ALA A 59 -11.69 -17.43 7.61
C ALA A 59 -12.51 -17.00 6.38
N ASN A 60 -12.69 -15.69 6.16
CA ASN A 60 -13.51 -15.14 5.08
C ASN A 60 -13.23 -13.65 4.84
N ASP A 61 -13.83 -13.10 3.79
CA ASP A 61 -13.73 -11.68 3.40
C ASP A 61 -14.20 -10.72 4.50
N PHE A 62 -15.18 -11.11 5.32
CA PHE A 62 -15.62 -10.30 6.45
C PHE A 62 -14.48 -10.08 7.46
N GLU A 63 -13.75 -11.13 7.84
CA GLU A 63 -12.65 -11.02 8.80
C GLU A 63 -11.50 -10.16 8.25
N VAL A 64 -11.16 -10.31 6.96
CA VAL A 64 -10.12 -9.48 6.32
C VAL A 64 -10.57 -8.02 6.25
N ALA A 65 -11.79 -7.77 5.74
CA ALA A 65 -12.30 -6.42 5.54
C ALA A 65 -12.49 -5.68 6.87
N THR A 66 -12.99 -6.35 7.91
CA THR A 66 -13.13 -5.74 9.24
C THR A 66 -11.79 -5.47 9.90
N ALA A 67 -10.80 -6.37 9.77
CA ALA A 67 -9.46 -6.14 10.28
C ALA A 67 -8.83 -4.90 9.62
N VAL A 68 -8.90 -4.80 8.30
CA VAL A 68 -8.35 -3.68 7.51
C VAL A 68 -9.07 -2.36 7.84
N LEU A 69 -10.40 -2.34 7.75
CA LEU A 69 -11.18 -1.12 7.96
C LEU A 69 -11.09 -0.63 9.41
N SER A 70 -10.93 -1.52 10.39
CA SER A 70 -10.78 -1.14 11.79
C SER A 70 -9.49 -0.37 12.08
N GLN A 71 -8.44 -0.58 11.28
CA GLN A 71 -7.15 0.09 11.43
C GLN A 71 -7.06 1.45 10.72
N LEU A 72 -7.99 1.73 9.80
CA LEU A 72 -8.14 3.05 9.20
C LEU A 72 -8.71 4.01 10.25
N LYS A 73 -7.85 4.89 10.77
CA LYS A 73 -8.21 5.92 11.76
C LYS A 73 -7.89 7.32 11.25
N GLY A 74 -8.33 8.32 11.99
CA GLY A 74 -8.15 9.74 11.68
C GLY A 74 -9.37 10.39 11.01
N PRO A 75 -9.34 11.72 10.83
CA PRO A 75 -10.54 12.49 10.49
C PRO A 75 -11.16 12.13 9.15
N VAL A 76 -10.33 11.85 8.14
CA VAL A 76 -10.79 11.57 6.77
C VAL A 76 -10.89 10.07 6.52
N VAL A 77 -9.82 9.32 6.78
CA VAL A 77 -9.76 7.88 6.50
C VAL A 77 -10.62 7.06 7.47
N GLY A 78 -10.70 7.49 8.74
CA GLY A 78 -11.56 6.86 9.74
C GLY A 78 -13.04 7.10 9.49
N GLN A 79 -13.43 8.28 8.98
CA GLN A 79 -14.83 8.52 8.58
C GLN A 79 -15.24 7.63 7.42
N TYR A 80 -14.38 7.50 6.40
CA TYR A 80 -14.60 6.55 5.31
C TYR A 80 -14.77 5.12 5.84
N ALA A 81 -13.86 4.67 6.72
CA ALA A 81 -13.93 3.32 7.27
C ALA A 81 -15.22 3.05 8.04
N GLN A 82 -15.69 4.03 8.83
CA GLN A 82 -16.96 3.93 9.55
C GLN A 82 -18.15 3.79 8.59
N VAL A 83 -18.22 4.63 7.55
CA VAL A 83 -19.29 4.56 6.55
C VAL A 83 -19.23 3.23 5.80
N ARG A 84 -18.04 2.79 5.41
CA ARG A 84 -17.86 1.57 4.64
C ARG A 84 -18.20 0.31 5.43
N LEU A 85 -17.80 0.26 6.71
CA LEU A 85 -18.22 -0.80 7.62
C LEU A 85 -19.75 -0.85 7.73
N GLN A 86 -20.40 0.28 7.96
CA GLN A 86 -21.86 0.35 8.09
C GLN A 86 -22.59 -0.11 6.82
N GLU A 87 -22.09 0.26 5.65
CA GLU A 87 -22.62 -0.17 4.36
C GLU A 87 -22.51 -1.70 4.19
N CYS A 88 -21.34 -2.28 4.46
CA CYS A 88 -21.13 -3.74 4.38
C CYS A 88 -22.06 -4.49 5.34
N TYR A 89 -22.21 -3.99 6.57
CA TYR A 89 -23.14 -4.57 7.55
C TYR A 89 -24.60 -4.51 7.10
N THR A 90 -25.01 -3.41 6.47
CA THR A 90 -26.39 -3.22 6.01
C THR A 90 -26.69 -4.07 4.78
N ALA A 91 -25.73 -4.18 3.86
CA ALA A 91 -25.86 -4.97 2.64
C ALA A 91 -25.69 -6.48 2.88
N GLY A 92 -24.98 -6.87 3.95
CA GLY A 92 -24.60 -8.26 4.20
C GLY A 92 -23.56 -8.80 3.22
N VAL A 93 -22.88 -7.91 2.48
CA VAL A 93 -21.88 -8.24 1.47
C VAL A 93 -20.55 -7.59 1.87
N TRP A 94 -19.49 -8.38 1.85
CA TRP A 94 -18.15 -7.95 2.24
C TRP A 94 -17.24 -7.99 1.01
N PRO A 95 -16.39 -6.96 0.82
CA PRO A 95 -15.47 -6.92 -0.31
C PRO A 95 -14.36 -7.95 -0.13
N THR A 96 -13.91 -8.52 -1.24
CA THR A 96 -12.66 -9.29 -1.27
C THR A 96 -11.48 -8.38 -0.90
N TRP A 97 -10.38 -8.98 -0.44
CA TRP A 97 -9.15 -8.22 -0.18
C TRP A 97 -8.70 -7.38 -1.38
N ASP A 98 -8.75 -7.95 -2.60
CA ASP A 98 -8.29 -7.26 -3.80
C ASP A 98 -9.19 -6.07 -4.18
N ASP A 99 -10.50 -6.20 -4.00
CA ASP A 99 -11.44 -5.12 -4.27
C ASP A 99 -11.31 -4.00 -3.23
N LEU A 100 -11.20 -4.38 -1.95
CA LEU A 100 -10.98 -3.42 -0.86
C LEU A 100 -9.66 -2.67 -1.03
N LYS A 101 -8.59 -3.38 -1.39
CA LYS A 101 -7.28 -2.79 -1.67
C LYS A 101 -7.37 -1.76 -2.80
N LYS A 102 -8.03 -2.11 -3.92
CA LYS A 102 -8.22 -1.18 -5.04
C LYS A 102 -9.01 0.06 -4.63
N GLU A 103 -10.07 -0.11 -3.85
CA GLU A 103 -10.91 0.97 -3.36
C GLU A 103 -10.12 1.94 -2.47
N ILE A 104 -9.38 1.40 -1.49
CA ILE A 104 -8.54 2.22 -0.58
C ILE A 104 -7.44 2.93 -1.36
N GLU A 105 -6.75 2.24 -2.27
CA GLU A 105 -5.72 2.87 -3.10
C GLU A 105 -6.29 3.96 -4.01
N LYS A 106 -7.52 3.81 -4.50
CA LYS A 106 -8.18 4.84 -5.31
C LYS A 106 -8.41 6.14 -4.53
N TYR A 107 -8.79 6.06 -3.25
CA TYR A 107 -9.13 7.23 -2.45
C TYR A 107 -7.94 7.83 -1.70
N PHE A 108 -6.99 7.00 -1.28
CA PHE A 108 -5.98 7.40 -0.31
C PHE A 108 -4.53 7.26 -0.79
N LYS A 109 -4.27 6.58 -1.92
CA LYS A 109 -2.92 6.51 -2.46
C LYS A 109 -2.50 7.91 -2.95
N PRO A 110 -1.34 8.44 -2.51
CA PRO A 110 -0.88 9.73 -2.97
C PRO A 110 -0.49 9.65 -4.46
N GLN A 111 -1.41 9.97 -5.37
CA GLN A 111 -1.07 10.11 -6.80
C GLN A 111 -0.01 11.20 -6.99
N ALA A 112 -0.07 12.25 -6.15
CA ALA A 112 0.92 13.31 -6.11
C ALA A 112 2.36 12.84 -5.80
N GLU A 113 2.57 11.74 -5.07
CA GLU A 113 3.93 11.21 -4.82
C GLU A 113 4.50 10.50 -6.04
N ARG A 114 3.64 9.79 -6.80
CA ARG A 114 4.03 9.23 -8.09
C ARG A 114 4.35 10.33 -9.08
N ASP A 115 3.47 11.32 -9.17
CA ASP A 115 3.64 12.45 -10.07
C ASP A 115 4.89 13.27 -9.68
N TRP A 116 5.13 13.46 -8.38
CA TRP A 116 6.35 14.09 -7.87
C TRP A 116 7.59 13.28 -8.20
N ALA A 117 7.59 11.96 -7.97
CA ALA A 117 8.72 11.09 -8.30
C ALA A 117 9.02 11.10 -9.81
N CYS A 118 7.99 11.04 -10.66
CA CYS A 118 8.12 11.20 -12.11
C CYS A 118 8.70 12.58 -12.49
N GLN A 119 8.25 13.66 -11.83
CA GLN A 119 8.81 15.00 -12.03
C GLN A 119 10.26 15.11 -11.58
N GLN A 120 10.61 14.55 -10.43
CA GLN A 120 12.00 14.50 -9.95
C GLN A 120 12.88 13.72 -10.92
N MET A 121 12.44 12.55 -11.39
CA MET A 121 13.21 11.77 -12.35
C MET A 121 13.42 12.50 -13.68
N CYS A 122 12.44 13.26 -14.16
CA CYS A 122 12.62 14.06 -15.37
C CYS A 122 13.81 15.03 -15.29
N SER A 123 14.09 15.57 -14.10
CA SER A 123 15.17 16.53 -13.83
C SER A 123 16.40 15.92 -13.14
N PHE A 124 16.36 14.65 -12.73
CA PHE A 124 17.41 14.00 -11.94
C PHE A 124 18.62 13.59 -12.79
N LYS A 125 19.51 14.56 -13.07
CA LYS A 125 20.79 14.35 -13.75
C LYS A 125 21.86 13.79 -12.82
N GLN A 126 22.70 12.88 -13.30
CA GLN A 126 23.84 12.34 -12.56
C GLN A 126 24.84 13.45 -12.18
N GLY A 127 25.18 14.34 -13.11
CA GLY A 127 26.17 15.37 -12.90
C GLY A 127 27.52 14.79 -12.46
N ASN A 128 28.04 15.26 -11.32
CA ASN A 128 29.28 14.79 -10.70
C ASN A 128 29.05 13.72 -9.61
N MET A 129 27.82 13.23 -9.44
CA MET A 129 27.51 12.19 -8.46
C MET A 129 28.22 10.89 -8.83
N ARG A 130 28.72 10.16 -7.82
CA ARG A 130 29.24 8.81 -8.04
C ARG A 130 28.14 7.95 -8.63
N THR A 131 28.52 7.09 -9.58
CA THR A 131 27.57 6.30 -10.36
C THR A 131 26.72 5.37 -9.49
N ASP A 132 27.31 4.73 -8.48
CA ASP A 132 26.60 3.88 -7.52
C ASP A 132 25.52 4.65 -6.74
N ASP A 133 25.87 5.85 -6.23
CA ASP A 133 24.93 6.72 -5.53
C ASP A 133 23.79 7.19 -6.45
N TYR A 134 24.12 7.52 -7.71
CA TYR A 134 23.15 7.93 -8.71
C TYR A 134 22.17 6.80 -9.06
N VAL A 135 22.69 5.62 -9.38
CA VAL A 135 21.89 4.42 -9.71
C VAL A 135 20.97 4.05 -8.56
N THR A 136 21.49 4.04 -7.33
CA THR A 136 20.69 3.72 -6.14
C THR A 136 19.49 4.66 -5.99
N ARG A 137 19.73 5.97 -6.14
CA ARG A 137 18.66 6.98 -6.04
C ARG A 137 17.69 6.93 -7.22
N PHE A 138 18.20 6.69 -8.43
CA PHE A 138 17.39 6.57 -9.64
C PHE A 138 16.42 5.38 -9.55
N LEU A 139 16.92 4.21 -9.12
CA LEU A 139 16.11 3.01 -8.93
C LEU A 139 15.02 3.23 -7.89
N ALA A 140 15.35 3.84 -6.75
CA ALA A 140 14.37 4.16 -5.70
C ALA A 140 13.26 5.09 -6.24
N LEU A 141 13.62 6.15 -6.95
CA LEU A 141 12.65 7.06 -7.58
C LEU A 141 11.80 6.35 -8.65
N SER A 142 12.39 5.44 -9.42
CA SER A 142 11.66 4.67 -10.45
C SER A 142 10.60 3.76 -9.84
N ILE A 143 10.94 3.09 -8.73
CA ILE A 143 10.03 2.25 -7.97
C ILE A 143 8.92 3.10 -7.35
N GLN A 144 9.26 4.26 -6.76
CA GLN A 144 8.29 5.16 -6.14
C GLN A 144 7.32 5.79 -7.17
N GLY A 145 7.84 6.17 -8.35
CA GLY A 145 7.04 6.67 -9.47
C GLY A 145 6.16 5.60 -10.11
N GLY A 146 6.44 4.32 -9.87
CA GLY A 146 5.75 3.20 -10.51
C GLY A 146 5.98 3.16 -12.03
N LEU A 147 7.18 3.53 -12.47
CA LEU A 147 7.53 3.61 -13.88
C LEU A 147 7.72 2.22 -14.49
N GLY A 148 7.20 2.04 -15.71
CA GLY A 148 7.51 0.86 -16.51
C GLY A 148 8.97 0.87 -16.95
N ASN A 149 9.55 -0.32 -17.12
CA ASN A 149 10.98 -0.49 -17.45
C ASN A 149 11.41 0.35 -18.67
N GLU A 150 10.62 0.36 -19.74
CA GLU A 150 10.96 1.12 -20.96
C GLU A 150 11.14 2.61 -20.67
N HIS A 151 10.17 3.23 -20.00
CA HIS A 151 10.24 4.65 -19.70
C HIS A 151 11.33 4.98 -18.66
N ALA A 152 11.57 4.08 -17.71
CA ALA A 152 12.64 4.25 -16.73
C ALA A 152 14.04 4.17 -17.38
N VAL A 153 14.24 3.25 -18.33
CA VAL A 153 15.52 3.14 -19.07
C VAL A 153 15.76 4.38 -19.93
N GLU A 154 14.76 4.90 -20.64
CA GLU A 154 14.89 6.14 -21.41
C GLU A 154 15.31 7.34 -20.53
N LEU A 155 14.70 7.45 -19.34
CA LEU A 155 15.06 8.48 -18.38
C LEU A 155 16.47 8.28 -17.83
N LEU A 156 16.91 7.03 -17.62
CA LEU A 156 18.26 6.70 -17.15
C LEU A 156 19.29 7.12 -18.19
N GLU A 157 19.14 6.68 -19.44
CA GLU A 157 20.01 7.01 -20.57
C GLU A 157 20.11 8.53 -20.79
N ARG A 158 18.99 9.25 -20.65
CA ARG A 158 18.96 10.71 -20.84
C ARG A 158 19.64 11.49 -19.72
N ASN A 159 19.74 10.91 -18.52
CA ASN A 159 20.11 11.61 -17.30
C ASN A 159 21.45 11.17 -16.71
N VAL A 160 21.97 10.00 -17.12
CA VAL A 160 23.33 9.55 -16.81
C VAL A 160 24.36 10.47 -17.45
N ASN A 161 25.61 10.41 -16.99
CA ASN A 161 26.70 11.19 -17.56
C ASN A 161 26.83 10.89 -19.07
N PRO A 162 26.91 11.90 -19.95
CA PRO A 162 26.98 11.69 -21.40
C PRO A 162 28.08 10.72 -21.82
N ARG A 163 29.21 10.66 -21.11
CA ARG A 163 30.30 9.71 -21.40
C ARG A 163 29.89 8.25 -21.21
N ILE A 164 29.05 7.97 -20.21
CA ILE A 164 28.52 6.64 -19.92
C ILE A 164 27.47 6.27 -20.96
N ALA A 165 26.57 7.21 -21.29
CA ALA A 165 25.58 7.01 -22.35
C ALA A 165 26.23 6.71 -23.71
N GLU A 166 27.31 7.42 -24.05
CA GLU A 166 28.11 7.16 -25.25
C GLU A 166 28.75 5.77 -25.23
N GLN A 167 29.29 5.33 -24.09
CA GLN A 167 29.86 3.99 -23.95
C GLN A 167 28.82 2.89 -24.17
N ILE A 168 27.63 3.02 -23.58
CA ILE A 168 26.53 2.05 -23.76
C ILE A 168 26.11 1.98 -25.22
N TYR A 169 26.01 3.13 -25.90
CA TYR A 169 25.69 3.19 -27.32
C TYR A 169 26.76 2.52 -28.19
N LEU A 170 28.04 2.78 -27.90
CA LEU A 170 29.16 2.20 -28.66
C LEU A 170 29.33 0.69 -28.45
N GLN A 171 28.95 0.18 -27.27
CA GLN A 171 29.05 -1.23 -26.92
C GLN A 171 27.81 -2.05 -27.32
N ASP A 172 26.73 -1.39 -27.77
CA ASP A 172 25.42 -2.00 -28.06
C ASP A 172 24.90 -2.88 -26.91
N THR A 173 25.17 -2.47 -25.67
CA THR A 173 24.83 -3.24 -24.47
C THR A 173 23.41 -2.97 -23.98
N ARG A 174 22.67 -2.07 -24.62
CA ARG A 174 21.39 -1.53 -24.13
C ARG A 174 20.39 -2.60 -23.65
N ASN A 175 20.12 -2.63 -22.34
CA ASN A 175 19.04 -3.44 -21.79
C ASN A 175 17.68 -2.75 -21.77
N LYS A 176 16.61 -3.53 -21.96
CA LYS A 176 15.23 -3.07 -21.73
C LYS A 176 14.77 -3.25 -20.28
N ASN A 177 15.46 -4.05 -19.49
CA ASN A 177 15.20 -4.22 -18.07
C ASN A 177 15.99 -3.16 -17.29
N LEU A 178 15.29 -2.36 -16.47
CA LEU A 178 15.92 -1.29 -15.70
C LEU A 178 17.03 -1.77 -14.77
N ALA A 179 16.86 -2.93 -14.12
CA ALA A 179 17.87 -3.45 -13.20
C ALA A 179 19.15 -3.85 -13.94
N LEU A 180 19.04 -4.38 -15.15
CA LEU A 180 20.21 -4.73 -15.97
C LEU A 180 20.85 -3.48 -16.60
N ALA A 181 20.05 -2.54 -17.08
CA ALA A 181 20.55 -1.25 -17.58
C ALA A 181 21.26 -0.43 -16.48
N ALA A 182 20.85 -0.59 -15.22
CA ALA A 182 21.50 0.02 -14.06
C ALA A 182 22.91 -0.56 -13.79
N GLU A 183 23.14 -1.83 -14.10
CA GLU A 183 24.48 -2.45 -14.00
C GLU A 183 25.39 -1.99 -15.15
N GLU A 184 24.83 -1.72 -16.34
CA GLU A 184 25.57 -1.24 -17.51
C GLU A 184 26.14 0.17 -17.33
N VAL A 185 25.53 0.97 -16.46
CA VAL A 185 26.02 2.33 -16.17
C VAL A 185 27.10 2.36 -15.10
N GLN A 186 27.28 1.30 -14.29
CA GLN A 186 28.22 1.20 -13.14
C GLN A 186 29.67 1.02 -13.56
#